data_AF-A0A6J2UQ78-F1
#
_entry.id   AF-A0A6J2UQ78-F1
#
_cell.length_a   1.000
_cell.length_b   1.000
_cell.length_c   1.000
_cell.angle_alpha   90.00
_cell.angle_beta   90.00
_cell.angle_gamma   90.00
#
_symmetry.space_group_name_H-M   'P 1'
#
loop_
_entity.id
_entity.type
_entity.pdbx_description
1 polymer ?
#
loop_
_entity_poly.entity_id
_entity_poly.type
_entity_poly.pdbx_seq_one_letter_code
_entity_poly.pdbx_strand_id
1 'polypeptide(L)'
;MSVELDVFVGNTTIMDKEVYQLWLNGYTVNDAVKVRIEGGVMEECEANAEVLLSDTMDQFRTFQMCERLLHNPAKLANQLLFQIPPDRQAMLIERYYAFDDAFIREVLGKKLSKGTKKDLDDVSAKTGITLKSCRRQFDNFKRVFKVVEELKGPLMENIRQHFLLSDQLARDYAAIVFFANNRFETGKKKLQYLTFQDFAYCAGQLIDNWTVGAVDNLVDDMDVDLDKEFLQDLKDLKILITDKDLLDQHKSLVCTALRGKTKVFNEMEANFKNLSRGLVNIAAKLTNTKDVRDFFIDLVEKFIEPCRSDRWTVVDVALFLTHYANSAHILDTFKHQTVWNRYMGVIKNCILRMYHE
;
A
#
# COMPACT_ATOMS: atom_id res chain seq x y z
N MET A 1 -28.98 36.47 41.48
CA MET A 1 -28.12 35.54 40.71
C MET A 1 -28.10 36.03 39.29
N SER A 2 -27.06 36.79 38.92
CA SER A 2 -26.80 37.13 37.51
C SER A 2 -26.32 35.86 36.83
N VAL A 3 -27.05 35.40 35.83
CA VAL A 3 -26.58 34.35 34.93
C VAL A 3 -25.45 34.99 34.13
N GLU A 4 -24.20 34.63 34.42
CA GLU A 4 -23.07 34.91 33.53
C GLU A 4 -23.34 34.16 32.22
N LEU A 5 -23.78 34.92 31.23
CA LEU A 5 -23.96 34.45 29.87
C LEU A 5 -22.58 34.51 29.22
N ASP A 6 -21.87 33.38 29.28
CA ASP A 6 -20.55 33.23 28.66
C ASP A 6 -20.74 33.08 27.14
N VAL A 7 -20.89 34.22 26.46
CA VAL A 7 -21.03 34.27 24.99
C VAL A 7 -19.65 34.20 24.37
N PHE A 8 -19.23 32.99 23.99
CA PHE A 8 -18.03 32.81 23.19
C PHE A 8 -18.35 33.08 21.71
N VAL A 9 -18.00 34.27 21.20
CA VAL A 9 -18.03 34.56 19.76
C VAL A 9 -16.77 34.00 19.12
N GLY A 10 -16.78 32.71 18.78
CA GLY A 10 -15.71 32.10 17.98
C GLY A 10 -15.88 32.46 16.50
N ASN A 11 -14.83 32.94 15.82
CA ASN A 11 -14.87 33.20 14.38
C ASN A 11 -14.60 31.93 13.55
N THR A 12 -15.04 30.78 14.08
CA THR A 12 -14.77 29.46 13.51
C THR A 12 -15.16 29.41 12.04
N THR A 13 -14.19 29.10 11.19
CA THR A 13 -14.44 28.96 9.75
C THR A 13 -15.31 27.73 9.53
N ILE A 14 -16.57 27.94 9.14
CA ILE A 14 -17.52 26.87 8.86
C ILE A 14 -17.13 26.24 7.53
N MET A 15 -16.85 24.95 7.54
CA MET A 15 -16.55 24.16 6.34
C MET A 15 -17.47 22.95 6.27
N ASP A 16 -18.26 22.90 5.20
CA ASP A 16 -19.16 21.79 4.96
C ASP A 16 -18.37 20.56 4.48
N LYS A 17 -18.58 19.44 5.17
CA LYS A 17 -17.85 18.20 4.95
C LYS A 17 -18.20 17.54 3.62
N GLU A 18 -19.45 17.64 3.19
CA GLU A 18 -19.94 17.05 1.94
C GLU A 18 -19.53 17.91 0.74
N VAL A 19 -19.66 19.23 0.87
CA VAL A 19 -19.19 20.18 -0.16
C VAL A 19 -17.68 20.05 -0.34
N TYR A 20 -16.93 19.85 0.76
CA TYR A 20 -15.50 19.57 0.68
C TYR A 20 -15.21 18.28 -0.08
N GLN A 21 -15.98 17.21 0.14
CA GLN A 21 -15.82 15.97 -0.61
C GLN A 21 -16.12 16.15 -2.11
N LEU A 22 -17.14 16.92 -2.47
CA LEU A 22 -17.43 17.23 -3.88
C LEU A 22 -16.30 18.03 -4.53
N TRP A 23 -15.73 19.00 -3.82
CA TRP A 23 -14.57 19.77 -4.28
C TRP A 23 -13.34 18.86 -4.50
N LEU A 24 -13.07 17.96 -3.54
CA LEU A 24 -12.02 16.95 -3.63
C LEU A 24 -12.23 16.02 -4.82
N ASN A 25 -13.45 15.53 -5.01
CA ASN A 25 -13.83 14.68 -6.14
C ASN A 25 -13.76 15.43 -7.48
N GLY A 26 -13.47 16.73 -7.47
CA GLY A 26 -13.17 17.53 -8.65
C GLY A 26 -14.40 18.07 -9.38
N TYR A 27 -15.56 18.09 -8.73
CA TYR A 27 -16.78 18.66 -9.27
C TYR A 27 -16.61 20.16 -9.54
N THR A 28 -17.33 20.68 -10.54
CA THR A 28 -17.52 22.13 -10.68
C THR A 28 -18.52 22.63 -9.64
N VAL A 29 -18.57 23.94 -9.39
CA VAL A 29 -19.56 24.53 -8.48
C VAL A 29 -20.98 24.13 -8.92
N ASN A 30 -21.28 24.23 -10.21
CA ASN A 30 -22.60 23.90 -10.75
C ASN A 30 -22.96 22.42 -10.57
N ASP A 31 -22.00 21.51 -10.80
CA ASP A 31 -22.26 20.08 -10.64
C ASP A 31 -22.41 19.71 -9.17
N ALA A 32 -21.62 20.33 -8.28
CA ALA A 32 -21.76 20.14 -6.84
C ALA A 32 -23.13 20.63 -6.34
N VAL A 33 -23.63 21.77 -6.83
CA VAL A 33 -24.98 22.26 -6.51
C VAL A 33 -26.06 21.26 -6.93
N LYS A 34 -25.96 20.70 -8.15
CA LYS A 34 -26.91 19.68 -8.61
C LYS A 34 -26.94 18.46 -7.68
N VAL A 35 -25.76 17.95 -7.31
CA VAL A 35 -25.66 16.81 -6.38
C VAL A 35 -26.25 17.15 -5.01
N ARG A 36 -26.04 18.37 -4.50
CA ARG A 36 -26.63 18.82 -3.22
C ARG A 36 -28.16 18.93 -3.30
N ILE A 37 -28.71 19.38 -4.43
CA ILE A 37 -30.16 19.44 -4.65
C ILE A 37 -30.75 18.02 -4.70
N GLU A 38 -30.14 17.12 -5.47
CA GLU A 38 -30.57 15.72 -5.59
C GLU A 38 -30.44 14.96 -4.25
N GLY A 39 -29.51 15.37 -3.39
CA GLY A 39 -29.33 14.85 -2.05
C GLY A 39 -30.34 15.34 -1.01
N GLY A 40 -31.32 16.17 -1.38
CA GLY A 40 -32.40 16.60 -0.48
C GLY A 40 -32.09 17.80 0.41
N VAL A 41 -30.96 18.49 0.22
CA VAL A 41 -30.59 19.68 1.04
C VAL A 41 -31.67 20.78 0.98
N MET A 42 -32.41 20.85 -0.12
CA MET A 42 -33.53 21.78 -0.30
C MET A 42 -34.77 21.44 0.53
N GLU A 43 -34.89 20.20 1.02
CA GLU A 43 -35.98 19.76 1.91
C GLU A 43 -35.63 20.02 3.38
N GLU A 44 -34.33 20.05 3.70
CA GLU A 44 -33.80 20.32 5.05
C GLU A 44 -33.65 21.81 5.35
N CYS A 45 -33.46 22.65 4.33
CA CYS A 45 -33.28 24.10 4.45
C CYS A 45 -34.34 24.84 3.60
N GLU A 46 -35.01 25.84 4.17
CA GLU A 46 -35.87 26.80 3.44
C GLU A 46 -35.06 27.75 2.52
N ALA A 47 -33.97 27.28 1.93
CA ALA A 47 -33.09 28.02 1.05
C ALA A 47 -33.51 27.82 -0.41
N ASN A 48 -33.39 28.85 -1.24
CA ASN A 48 -33.60 28.72 -2.68
C ASN A 48 -32.30 28.26 -3.38
N ALA A 49 -32.42 27.82 -4.64
CA ALA A 49 -31.27 27.30 -5.41
C ALA A 49 -30.14 28.34 -5.61
N GLU A 50 -30.46 29.64 -5.61
CA GLU A 50 -29.46 30.71 -5.73
C GLU A 50 -28.61 30.84 -4.45
N VAL A 51 -29.22 30.72 -3.28
CA VAL A 51 -28.53 30.71 -1.98
C VAL A 51 -27.59 29.51 -1.92
N LEU A 52 -28.04 28.33 -2.33
CA LEU A 52 -27.22 27.12 -2.36
C LEU A 52 -26.02 27.25 -3.32
N LEU A 53 -26.22 27.89 -4.47
CA LEU A 53 -25.16 28.19 -5.42
C LEU A 53 -24.11 29.14 -4.81
N SER A 54 -24.56 30.22 -4.17
CA SER A 54 -23.67 31.18 -3.51
C SER A 54 -22.87 30.52 -2.38
N ASP A 55 -23.53 29.75 -1.51
CA ASP A 55 -22.88 29.01 -0.42
C ASP A 55 -21.83 28.02 -0.97
N THR A 56 -22.18 27.23 -1.98
CA THR A 56 -21.25 26.29 -2.62
C THR A 56 -20.04 27.01 -3.21
N MET A 57 -20.26 28.16 -3.85
CA MET A 57 -19.18 28.96 -4.44
C MET A 57 -18.23 29.51 -3.36
N ASP A 58 -18.76 29.99 -2.24
CA ASP A 58 -17.96 30.55 -1.14
C ASP A 58 -17.19 29.46 -0.37
N GLN A 59 -17.80 28.28 -0.16
CA GLN A 59 -17.11 27.10 0.36
C GLN A 59 -15.95 26.68 -0.56
N PHE A 60 -16.17 26.61 -1.88
CA PHE A 60 -15.13 26.25 -2.86
C PHE A 60 -13.96 27.25 -2.87
N ARG A 61 -14.25 28.56 -2.77
CA ARG A 61 -13.23 29.60 -2.63
C ARG A 61 -12.42 29.40 -1.35
N THR A 62 -13.10 29.13 -0.24
CA THR A 62 -12.47 28.87 1.07
C THR A 62 -11.54 27.66 1.00
N PHE A 63 -11.97 26.56 0.39
CA PHE A 63 -11.14 25.36 0.20
C PHE A 63 -9.91 25.65 -0.67
N GLN A 64 -10.07 26.41 -1.74
CA GLN A 64 -8.96 26.81 -2.62
C GLN A 64 -7.94 27.70 -1.89
N MET A 65 -8.40 28.58 -0.99
CA MET A 65 -7.50 29.37 -0.13
C MET A 65 -6.75 28.48 0.87
N CYS A 66 -7.40 27.43 1.39
CA CYS A 66 -6.80 26.47 2.32
C CYS A 66 -5.88 25.44 1.66
N GLU A 67 -6.02 25.19 0.36
CA GLU A 67 -5.30 24.14 -0.38
C GLU A 67 -3.78 24.23 -0.21
N ARG A 68 -3.22 25.45 -0.24
CA ARG A 68 -1.77 25.66 -0.03
C ARG A 68 -1.30 25.28 1.37
N LEU A 69 -2.17 25.39 2.37
CA LEU A 69 -1.89 24.97 3.74
C LEU A 69 -1.94 23.45 3.85
N LEU A 70 -2.86 22.80 3.13
CA LEU A 70 -2.94 21.33 3.07
C LEU A 70 -1.72 20.69 2.42
N HIS A 71 -0.96 21.42 1.58
CA HIS A 71 0.32 20.95 1.08
C HIS A 71 1.39 20.78 2.18
N ASN A 72 1.24 21.46 3.31
CA ASN A 72 2.14 21.33 4.45
C ASN A 72 1.28 21.31 5.72
N PRO A 73 0.78 20.12 6.14
CA PRO A 73 -0.16 19.99 7.24
C PRO A 73 0.26 20.69 8.54
N ALA A 74 1.55 20.73 8.86
CA ALA A 74 2.07 21.47 10.02
C ALA A 74 1.81 23.00 9.96
N LYS A 75 1.66 23.58 8.76
CA LYS A 75 1.30 25.00 8.58
C LYS A 75 -0.20 25.27 8.76
N LEU A 76 -1.05 24.26 8.60
CA LEU A 76 -2.50 24.41 8.81
C LEU A 76 -2.82 24.69 10.29
N ALA A 77 -2.05 24.11 11.21
CA ALA A 77 -2.20 24.33 12.64
C ALA A 77 -1.71 25.72 13.10
N ASN A 78 -0.72 26.29 12.40
CA ASN A 78 0.00 27.50 12.84
C ASN A 78 -0.41 28.80 12.12
N GLN A 79 -1.41 28.74 11.25
CA GLN A 79 -1.89 29.91 10.51
C GLN A 79 -2.98 30.68 11.29
N LEU A 80 -3.06 31.99 11.06
CA LEU A 80 -3.96 32.90 11.79
C LEU A 80 -5.19 33.35 10.97
N LEU A 81 -5.28 32.93 9.71
CA LEU A 81 -6.31 33.38 8.77
C LEU A 81 -7.65 32.66 8.95
N PHE A 82 -7.60 31.37 9.27
CA PHE A 82 -8.76 30.51 9.45
C PHE A 82 -8.77 29.96 10.87
N GLN A 83 -9.81 30.23 11.66
CA GLN A 83 -10.00 29.54 12.94
C GLN A 83 -10.66 28.19 12.68
N ILE A 84 -9.82 27.17 12.45
CA ILE A 84 -10.26 25.79 12.19
C ILE A 84 -9.96 24.95 13.44
N PRO A 85 -10.96 24.31 14.07
CA PRO A 85 -10.76 23.43 15.21
C PRO A 85 -9.84 22.25 14.88
N PRO A 86 -9.04 21.72 15.84
CA PRO A 86 -8.08 20.64 15.57
C PRO A 86 -8.70 19.38 14.94
N ASP A 87 -9.90 18.98 15.36
CA ASP A 87 -10.63 17.84 14.78
C ASP A 87 -10.98 18.08 13.30
N ARG A 88 -11.35 19.32 12.96
CA ARG A 88 -11.63 19.73 11.57
C ARG A 88 -10.36 19.81 10.74
N GLN A 89 -9.25 20.27 11.31
CA GLN A 89 -7.95 20.25 10.62
C GLN A 89 -7.54 18.82 10.26
N ALA A 90 -7.62 17.89 11.21
CA ALA A 90 -7.34 16.48 10.97
C ALA A 90 -8.25 15.91 9.87
N MET A 91 -9.55 16.20 9.91
CA MET A 91 -10.51 15.77 8.88
C MET A 91 -10.16 16.31 7.49
N LEU A 92 -9.79 17.60 7.38
CA LEU A 92 -9.41 18.22 6.10
C LEU A 92 -8.13 17.58 5.55
N ILE A 93 -7.12 17.41 6.39
CA ILE A 93 -5.85 16.78 6.02
C ILE A 93 -6.08 15.34 5.55
N GLU A 94 -6.76 14.53 6.37
CA GLU A 94 -7.02 13.11 6.08
C GLU A 94 -7.73 12.94 4.74
N ARG A 95 -8.80 13.71 4.50
CA ARG A 95 -9.57 13.63 3.25
C ARG A 95 -8.82 14.19 2.04
N TYR A 96 -7.99 15.22 2.24
CA TYR A 96 -7.19 15.78 1.15
C TYR A 96 -6.19 14.74 0.63
N TYR A 97 -5.55 14.01 1.54
CA TYR A 97 -4.57 12.96 1.25
C TYR A 97 -5.19 11.59 0.95
N ALA A 98 -6.47 11.37 1.28
CA ALA A 98 -7.18 10.19 0.80
C ALA A 98 -7.15 10.09 -0.73
N PHE A 99 -7.10 8.86 -1.21
CA PHE A 99 -7.02 8.52 -2.63
C PHE A 99 -7.93 7.33 -2.94
N ASP A 100 -8.26 7.18 -4.22
CA ASP A 100 -9.12 6.12 -4.70
C ASP A 100 -8.30 4.87 -5.04
N ASP A 101 -8.79 3.69 -4.63
CA ASP A 101 -8.14 2.41 -4.90
C ASP A 101 -7.95 2.16 -6.41
N ALA A 102 -8.95 2.52 -7.22
CA ALA A 102 -8.90 2.39 -8.67
C ALA A 102 -7.82 3.29 -9.29
N PHE A 103 -7.61 4.50 -8.72
CA PHE A 103 -6.56 5.41 -9.17
C PHE A 103 -5.18 4.85 -8.85
N ILE A 104 -4.95 4.46 -7.59
CA ILE A 104 -3.63 3.99 -7.17
C ILE A 104 -3.21 2.73 -7.93
N ARG A 105 -4.15 1.82 -8.22
CA ARG A 105 -3.84 0.59 -9.00
C ARG A 105 -3.30 0.87 -10.39
N GLU A 106 -3.66 1.99 -11.01
CA GLU A 106 -3.14 2.37 -12.32
C GLU A 106 -1.75 3.03 -12.27
N VAL A 107 -1.37 3.61 -11.12
CA VAL A 107 -0.11 4.36 -10.99
C VAL A 107 0.94 3.69 -10.09
N LEU A 108 0.55 2.67 -9.30
CA LEU A 108 1.41 1.96 -8.36
C LEU A 108 2.62 1.31 -9.07
N GLY A 109 3.81 1.49 -8.52
CA GLY A 109 5.06 0.93 -9.07
C GLY A 109 5.59 1.67 -10.30
N LYS A 110 4.84 2.62 -10.87
CA LYS A 110 5.35 3.51 -11.92
C LYS A 110 6.19 4.62 -11.29
N LYS A 111 7.22 5.07 -12.03
CA LYS A 111 8.03 6.23 -11.61
C LYS A 111 7.16 7.48 -11.56
N LEU A 112 7.09 8.16 -10.41
CA LEU A 112 6.34 9.42 -10.21
C LEU A 112 6.94 10.58 -11.02
N SER A 113 6.70 10.60 -12.32
CA SER A 113 7.40 11.44 -13.29
C SER A 113 6.46 12.39 -14.04
N LYS A 114 7.05 13.31 -14.84
CA LYS A 114 6.28 14.13 -15.78
C LYS A 114 5.53 13.28 -16.83
N GLY A 115 6.01 12.09 -17.15
CA GLY A 115 5.34 11.16 -18.07
C GLY A 115 4.02 10.65 -17.48
N THR A 116 4.08 10.08 -16.27
CA THR A 116 2.89 9.59 -15.56
C THR A 116 1.84 10.68 -15.34
N LYS A 117 2.26 11.95 -15.19
CA LYS A 117 1.34 13.08 -15.08
C LYS A 117 0.56 13.34 -16.37
N LYS A 118 1.12 13.03 -17.55
CA LYS A 118 0.44 13.18 -18.85
C LYS A 118 -0.59 12.07 -19.07
N ASP A 119 -0.34 10.89 -18.52
CA ASP A 119 -1.24 9.73 -18.67
C ASP A 119 -2.46 9.80 -17.74
N LEU A 120 -2.59 10.85 -16.91
CA LEU A 120 -3.71 11.00 -15.98
C LEU A 120 -5.06 11.20 -16.68
N ASP A 121 -5.07 11.70 -17.92
CA ASP A 121 -6.27 11.80 -18.75
C ASP A 121 -6.81 10.38 -19.09
N ASP A 122 -5.92 9.46 -19.45
CA ASP A 122 -6.28 8.06 -19.72
C ASP A 122 -6.73 7.34 -18.44
N VAL A 123 -6.05 7.58 -17.31
CA VAL A 123 -6.45 7.01 -16.01
C VAL A 123 -7.83 7.54 -15.59
N SER A 124 -8.09 8.83 -15.79
CA SER A 124 -9.40 9.44 -15.53
C SER A 124 -10.49 8.78 -16.36
N ALA A 125 -10.27 8.62 -17.67
CA ALA A 125 -11.22 7.95 -18.57
C ALA A 125 -11.46 6.49 -18.17
N LYS A 126 -10.41 5.77 -17.76
CA LYS A 126 -10.49 4.34 -17.39
C LYS A 126 -11.21 4.11 -16.05
N THR A 127 -10.97 4.97 -15.06
CA THR A 127 -11.45 4.78 -13.68
C THR A 127 -12.77 5.50 -13.40
N GLY A 128 -13.15 6.47 -14.24
CA GLY A 128 -14.30 7.35 -13.99
C GLY A 128 -14.02 8.45 -12.96
N ILE A 129 -12.81 8.47 -12.38
CA ILE A 129 -12.40 9.51 -11.43
C ILE A 129 -12.08 10.78 -12.20
N THR A 130 -12.54 11.93 -11.71
CA THR A 130 -12.30 13.20 -12.41
C THR A 130 -10.80 13.50 -12.53
N LEU A 131 -10.40 14.09 -13.65
CA LEU A 131 -9.01 14.49 -13.89
C LEU A 131 -8.46 15.41 -12.79
N LYS A 132 -9.31 16.29 -12.23
CA LYS A 132 -8.92 17.17 -11.12
C LYS A 132 -8.58 16.36 -9.85
N SER A 133 -9.39 15.34 -9.52
CA SER A 133 -9.10 14.43 -8.41
C SER A 133 -7.83 13.59 -8.66
N CYS A 134 -7.69 13.00 -9.86
CA CYS A 134 -6.48 12.26 -10.25
C CYS A 134 -5.20 13.11 -10.10
N ARG A 135 -5.24 14.38 -10.52
CA ARG A 135 -4.12 15.32 -10.36
C ARG A 135 -3.80 15.60 -8.90
N ARG A 136 -4.82 15.83 -8.06
CA ARG A 136 -4.64 16.02 -6.60
C ARG A 136 -3.93 14.82 -5.98
N GLN A 137 -4.47 13.62 -6.20
CA GLN A 137 -3.92 12.38 -5.66
C GLN A 137 -2.47 12.15 -6.11
N PHE A 138 -2.19 12.32 -7.40
CA PHE A 138 -0.83 12.21 -7.94
C PHE A 138 0.13 13.24 -7.32
N ASP A 139 -0.28 14.51 -7.22
CA ASP A 139 0.54 15.56 -6.64
C ASP A 139 0.75 15.35 -5.12
N ASN A 140 -0.21 14.73 -4.42
CA ASN A 140 -0.03 14.29 -3.03
C ASN A 140 1.01 13.17 -2.92
N PHE A 141 0.96 12.13 -3.76
CA PHE A 141 1.98 11.07 -3.79
C PHE A 141 3.37 11.65 -4.01
N LYS A 142 3.52 12.56 -4.98
CA LYS A 142 4.78 13.24 -5.22
C LYS A 142 5.27 14.07 -4.04
N ARG A 143 4.35 14.73 -3.34
CA ARG A 143 4.69 15.56 -2.18
C ARG A 143 5.19 14.71 -1.03
N VAL A 144 4.48 13.62 -0.72
CA VAL A 144 4.91 12.65 0.29
C VAL A 144 6.25 12.06 -0.08
N PHE A 145 6.39 11.53 -1.29
CA PHE A 145 7.64 10.95 -1.79
C PHE A 145 8.82 11.91 -1.64
N LYS A 146 8.68 13.16 -2.08
CA LYS A 146 9.77 14.15 -2.00
C LYS A 146 10.17 14.47 -0.56
N VAL A 147 9.19 14.64 0.33
CA VAL A 147 9.48 14.97 1.74
C VAL A 147 10.20 13.82 2.40
N VAL A 148 9.70 12.60 2.22
CA VAL A 148 10.31 11.44 2.89
C VAL A 148 11.67 11.10 2.30
N GLU A 149 11.89 11.24 0.99
CA GLU A 149 13.20 10.99 0.35
C GLU A 149 14.38 11.75 1.00
N GLU A 150 14.10 12.88 1.66
CA GLU A 150 15.09 13.71 2.35
C GLU A 150 15.22 13.41 3.85
N LEU A 151 14.36 12.57 4.42
CA LEU A 151 14.32 12.24 5.86
C LEU A 151 15.08 10.94 6.15
N LYS A 152 15.39 10.70 7.44
CA LYS A 152 16.00 9.45 7.91
C LYS A 152 15.04 8.72 8.85
N GLY A 153 15.26 7.42 9.04
CA GLY A 153 14.49 6.59 9.97
C GLY A 153 13.17 6.06 9.38
N PRO A 154 12.26 5.56 10.24
CA PRO A 154 11.11 4.77 9.80
C PRO A 154 10.16 5.54 8.89
N LEU A 155 9.93 5.01 7.69
CA LEU A 155 9.15 5.66 6.64
C LEU A 155 7.72 6.01 7.09
N MET A 156 7.06 5.07 7.77
CA MET A 156 5.69 5.28 8.27
C MET A 156 5.61 6.43 9.29
N GLU A 157 6.55 6.47 10.23
CA GLU A 157 6.61 7.52 11.26
C GLU A 157 6.90 8.89 10.65
N ASN A 158 7.82 8.95 9.69
CA ASN A 158 8.11 10.18 8.94
C ASN A 158 6.86 10.71 8.23
N ILE A 159 6.08 9.85 7.57
CA ILE A 159 4.83 10.25 6.91
C ILE A 159 3.81 10.73 7.95
N ARG A 160 3.59 9.96 9.00
CA ARG A 160 2.63 10.25 10.07
C ARG A 160 2.91 11.60 10.72
N GLN A 161 4.17 11.89 11.06
CA GLN A 161 4.58 13.10 11.76
C GLN A 161 4.59 14.34 10.84
N HIS A 162 5.05 14.22 9.60
CA HIS A 162 5.13 15.35 8.69
C HIS A 162 3.79 15.72 8.04
N PHE A 163 2.95 14.72 7.78
CA PHE A 163 1.66 14.92 7.10
C PHE A 163 0.45 14.82 8.02
N LEU A 164 0.63 14.45 9.29
CA LEU A 164 -0.45 14.35 10.29
C LEU A 164 -1.59 13.42 9.85
N LEU A 165 -1.24 12.33 9.18
CA LEU A 165 -2.18 11.34 8.66
C LEU A 165 -2.46 10.26 9.71
N SER A 166 -3.61 9.59 9.57
CA SER A 166 -3.89 8.37 10.33
C SER A 166 -2.84 7.29 10.08
N ASP A 167 -2.67 6.35 11.02
CA ASP A 167 -1.72 5.26 10.87
C ASP A 167 -2.01 4.41 9.62
N GLN A 168 -3.29 4.25 9.27
CA GLN A 168 -3.67 3.49 8.09
C GLN A 168 -3.24 4.21 6.81
N LEU A 169 -3.56 5.50 6.68
CA LEU A 169 -3.20 6.25 5.49
C LEU A 169 -1.67 6.43 5.38
N ALA A 170 -0.97 6.61 6.51
CA ALA A 170 0.49 6.66 6.56
C ALA A 170 1.12 5.34 6.09
N ARG A 171 0.60 4.18 6.51
CA ARG A 171 1.01 2.86 6.01
C ARG A 171 0.83 2.72 4.51
N ASP A 172 -0.34 3.13 4.02
CA ASP A 172 -0.66 3.02 2.61
C ASP A 172 0.25 3.93 1.76
N TYR A 173 0.53 5.14 2.22
CA TYR A 173 1.53 6.01 1.59
C TYR A 173 2.95 5.44 1.65
N ALA A 174 3.35 4.80 2.76
CA ALA A 174 4.64 4.13 2.86
C ALA A 174 4.77 3.01 1.80
N ALA A 175 3.72 2.21 1.62
CA ALA A 175 3.67 1.20 0.57
C ALA A 175 3.81 1.81 -0.84
N ILE A 176 3.13 2.92 -1.11
CA ILE A 176 3.21 3.62 -2.40
C ILE A 176 4.63 4.13 -2.67
N VAL A 177 5.27 4.74 -1.68
CA VAL A 177 6.66 5.24 -1.77
C VAL A 177 7.62 4.07 -2.01
N PHE A 178 7.50 3.00 -1.24
CA PHE A 178 8.30 1.79 -1.37
C PHE A 178 8.18 1.16 -2.77
N PHE A 179 6.96 1.07 -3.30
CA PHE A 179 6.70 0.56 -4.65
C PHE A 179 7.27 1.48 -5.73
N ALA A 180 7.13 2.80 -5.59
CA ALA A 180 7.66 3.76 -6.54
C ALA A 180 9.20 3.73 -6.59
N ASN A 181 9.85 3.53 -5.43
CA ASN A 181 11.31 3.46 -5.33
C ASN A 181 11.85 2.18 -6.01
N ASN A 182 11.30 1.03 -5.63
CA ASN A 182 11.75 -0.28 -6.12
C ASN A 182 11.19 -0.64 -7.51
N ARG A 183 10.19 0.11 -8.01
CA ARG A 183 9.54 -0.04 -9.31
C ARG A 183 8.92 -1.43 -9.55
N PHE A 184 8.30 -2.00 -8.52
CA PHE A 184 7.57 -3.27 -8.64
C PHE A 184 6.52 -3.19 -9.76
N GLU A 185 6.48 -4.23 -10.60
CA GLU A 185 5.49 -4.36 -11.66
C GLU A 185 4.16 -4.85 -11.07
N THR A 186 3.11 -4.05 -11.25
CA THR A 186 1.77 -4.31 -10.67
C THR A 186 0.65 -4.29 -11.71
N GLY A 187 0.98 -3.98 -12.97
CA GLY A 187 0.02 -3.74 -14.06
C GLY A 187 -0.18 -4.91 -15.02
N LYS A 188 0.55 -6.02 -14.86
CA LYS A 188 0.37 -7.21 -15.71
C LYS A 188 -0.99 -7.86 -15.47
N LYS A 189 -1.58 -8.42 -16.53
CA LYS A 189 -2.91 -9.09 -16.49
C LYS A 189 -3.04 -10.11 -15.36
N LYS A 190 -2.00 -10.92 -15.12
CA LYS A 190 -1.98 -11.91 -14.04
C LYS A 190 -2.04 -11.34 -12.63
N LEU A 191 -1.85 -10.03 -12.44
CA LEU A 191 -1.95 -9.35 -11.15
C LEU A 191 -3.25 -8.54 -11.02
N GLN A 192 -4.13 -8.53 -12.03
CA GLN A 192 -5.33 -7.70 -12.02
C GLN A 192 -6.35 -8.14 -10.96
N TYR A 193 -6.31 -9.40 -10.52
CA TYR A 193 -7.18 -9.90 -9.47
C TYR A 193 -6.81 -9.37 -8.06
N LEU A 194 -5.64 -8.72 -7.92
CA LEU A 194 -5.15 -8.16 -6.66
C LEU A 194 -5.59 -6.70 -6.49
N THR A 195 -6.00 -6.37 -5.27
CA THR A 195 -6.35 -5.03 -4.81
C THR A 195 -5.11 -4.25 -4.37
N PHE A 196 -5.27 -2.94 -4.13
CA PHE A 196 -4.18 -2.13 -3.58
C PHE A 196 -3.78 -2.62 -2.18
N GLN A 197 -4.76 -2.97 -1.36
CA GLN A 197 -4.53 -3.44 0.01
C GLN A 197 -3.73 -4.75 0.06
N ASP A 198 -3.84 -5.60 -0.96
CA ASP A 198 -2.99 -6.81 -1.07
C ASP A 198 -1.53 -6.42 -1.30
N PHE A 199 -1.26 -5.45 -2.17
CA PHE A 199 0.08 -4.92 -2.37
C PHE A 199 0.59 -4.15 -1.15
N ALA A 200 -0.25 -3.35 -0.50
CA ALA A 200 0.13 -2.59 0.69
C ALA A 200 0.52 -3.52 1.85
N TYR A 201 -0.22 -4.61 2.05
CA TYR A 201 0.14 -5.64 3.01
C TYR A 201 1.50 -6.28 2.69
N CYS A 202 1.71 -6.68 1.44
CA CYS A 202 3.00 -7.23 1.01
C CYS A 202 4.14 -6.22 1.13
N ALA A 203 3.89 -4.93 0.86
CA ALA A 203 4.84 -3.85 1.06
C ALA A 203 5.28 -3.78 2.51
N GLY A 204 4.33 -3.81 3.45
CA GLY A 204 4.62 -3.81 4.89
C GLY A 204 5.53 -4.98 5.27
N GLN A 205 5.23 -6.20 4.80
CA GLN A 205 6.09 -7.37 5.05
C GLN A 205 7.51 -7.17 4.51
N LEU A 206 7.65 -6.58 3.32
CA LEU A 206 8.95 -6.28 2.71
C LEU A 206 9.69 -5.16 3.44
N ILE A 207 9.00 -4.12 3.89
CA ILE A 207 9.59 -3.01 4.65
C ILE A 207 10.07 -3.53 6.00
N ASP A 208 9.20 -4.18 6.77
CA ASP A 208 9.48 -4.61 8.15
C ASP A 208 10.55 -5.70 8.24
N ASN A 209 10.89 -6.36 7.12
CA ASN A 209 11.81 -7.48 7.14
C ASN A 209 12.96 -7.35 6.13
N TRP A 210 12.81 -6.72 4.97
CA TRP A 210 13.82 -6.77 3.90
C TRP A 210 14.49 -5.42 3.63
N THR A 211 14.16 -4.35 4.34
CA THR A 211 14.93 -3.09 4.30
C THR A 211 16.07 -3.13 5.31
N VAL A 212 16.96 -2.15 5.20
CA VAL A 212 18.10 -1.99 6.11
C VAL A 212 17.64 -1.61 7.53
N GLY A 213 16.67 -0.69 7.66
CA GLY A 213 16.16 -0.25 8.97
C GLY A 213 15.37 -1.31 9.73
N ALA A 214 14.93 -2.40 9.07
CA ALA A 214 14.33 -3.56 9.72
C ALA A 214 15.27 -4.29 10.69
N VAL A 215 16.59 -4.27 10.41
CA VAL A 215 17.59 -5.03 11.18
C VAL A 215 18.42 -4.12 12.09
N ASP A 216 18.66 -2.89 11.65
CA ASP A 216 19.47 -1.94 12.41
C ASP A 216 18.85 -0.52 12.35
N ASN A 217 18.20 -0.14 13.46
CA ASN A 217 17.60 1.18 13.65
C ASN A 217 18.62 2.33 13.63
N LEU A 218 19.92 2.02 13.58
CA LEU A 218 21.02 3.00 13.60
C LEU A 218 21.56 3.35 12.21
N VAL A 219 21.06 2.71 11.14
CA VAL A 219 21.57 3.00 9.79
C VAL A 219 20.97 4.28 9.26
N ASP A 220 21.85 5.15 8.75
CA ASP A 220 21.56 6.51 8.29
C ASP A 220 20.71 6.61 7.00
N ASP A 221 20.26 5.47 6.46
CA ASP A 221 19.51 5.36 5.21
C ASP A 221 18.01 5.15 5.46
N MET A 222 17.19 5.58 4.50
CA MET A 222 15.74 5.41 4.57
C MET A 222 15.28 3.97 4.37
N ASP A 223 14.16 3.62 5.02
CA ASP A 223 13.40 2.37 4.87
C ASP A 223 12.70 2.20 3.50
N VAL A 224 13.35 2.63 2.42
CA VAL A 224 12.86 2.47 1.04
C VAL A 224 13.73 1.53 0.22
N ASP A 225 14.97 1.30 0.64
CA ASP A 225 15.92 0.45 -0.07
C ASP A 225 15.96 -0.95 0.55
N LEU A 226 15.86 -1.96 -0.33
CA LEU A 226 16.08 -3.34 0.06
C LEU A 226 17.53 -3.54 0.50
N ASP A 227 17.69 -4.30 1.59
CA ASP A 227 18.97 -4.70 2.17
C ASP A 227 19.78 -5.55 1.16
N LYS A 228 20.75 -4.92 0.50
CA LYS A 228 21.54 -5.55 -0.56
C LYS A 228 22.41 -6.70 -0.05
N GLU A 229 22.86 -6.64 1.21
CA GLU A 229 23.64 -7.73 1.82
C GLU A 229 22.75 -8.94 2.01
N PHE A 230 21.57 -8.75 2.61
CA PHE A 230 20.57 -9.80 2.72
C PHE A 230 20.18 -10.39 1.37
N LEU A 231 19.91 -9.57 0.36
CA LEU A 231 19.58 -10.06 -0.98
C LEU A 231 20.72 -10.87 -1.60
N GLN A 232 21.97 -10.55 -1.27
CA GLN A 232 23.12 -11.32 -1.72
C GLN A 232 23.22 -12.67 -1.00
N ASP A 233 22.95 -12.72 0.31
CA ASP A 233 22.92 -13.95 1.10
C ASP A 233 21.82 -14.93 0.64
N LEU A 234 20.72 -14.42 0.07
CA LEU A 234 19.66 -15.26 -0.50
C LEU A 234 20.15 -16.24 -1.57
N LYS A 235 21.29 -15.96 -2.23
CA LYS A 235 21.87 -16.86 -3.23
C LYS A 235 22.32 -18.18 -2.63
N ASP A 236 22.75 -18.18 -1.38
CA ASP A 236 23.25 -19.37 -0.70
C ASP A 236 22.13 -20.37 -0.41
N LEU A 237 20.87 -19.90 -0.37
CA LEU A 237 19.69 -20.77 -0.26
C LEU A 237 19.57 -21.76 -1.43
N LYS A 238 20.25 -21.52 -2.57
CA LYS A 238 20.28 -22.45 -3.71
C LYS A 238 20.76 -23.85 -3.34
N ILE A 239 21.60 -23.98 -2.32
CA ILE A 239 22.04 -25.28 -1.83
C ILE A 239 20.85 -26.21 -1.55
N LEU A 240 19.71 -25.65 -1.11
CA LEU A 240 18.47 -26.37 -0.81
C LEU A 240 17.93 -27.17 -2.01
N ILE A 241 18.17 -26.68 -3.23
CA ILE A 241 17.63 -27.26 -4.47
C ILE A 241 18.70 -27.83 -5.40
N THR A 242 19.97 -27.48 -5.23
CA THR A 242 21.08 -27.99 -6.04
C THR A 242 21.68 -29.26 -5.46
N ASP A 243 21.71 -29.40 -4.13
CA ASP A 243 22.06 -30.66 -3.48
C ASP A 243 20.84 -31.58 -3.54
N LYS A 244 20.97 -32.68 -4.30
CA LYS A 244 19.87 -33.62 -4.52
C LYS A 244 19.49 -34.34 -3.23
N ASP A 245 20.47 -34.72 -2.41
CA ASP A 245 20.21 -35.48 -1.19
C ASP A 245 19.49 -34.59 -0.17
N LEU A 246 19.91 -33.34 -0.06
CA LEU A 246 19.25 -32.37 0.79
C LEU A 246 17.82 -32.04 0.33
N LEU A 247 17.61 -31.86 -0.99
CA LEU A 247 16.27 -31.65 -1.54
C LEU A 247 15.33 -32.84 -1.30
N ASP A 248 15.85 -34.07 -1.45
CA ASP A 248 15.09 -35.30 -1.24
C ASP A 248 14.79 -35.51 0.27
N GLN A 249 15.72 -35.18 1.16
CA GLN A 249 15.49 -35.17 2.61
C GLN A 249 14.43 -34.13 3.00
N HIS A 250 14.51 -32.91 2.46
CA HIS A 250 13.52 -31.86 2.72
C HIS A 250 12.14 -32.30 2.26
N LYS A 251 12.04 -32.89 1.07
CA LYS A 251 10.79 -33.49 0.56
C LYS A 251 10.24 -34.52 1.54
N SER A 252 11.08 -35.45 2.00
CA SER A 252 10.68 -36.53 2.90
C SER A 252 10.09 -35.99 4.21
N LEU A 253 10.76 -35.01 4.82
CA LEU A 253 10.29 -34.36 6.06
C LEU A 253 8.94 -33.65 5.86
N VAL A 254 8.81 -32.88 4.79
CA VAL A 254 7.57 -32.15 4.48
C VAL A 254 6.42 -33.11 4.20
N CYS A 255 6.65 -34.16 3.40
CA CYS A 255 5.64 -35.17 3.09
C CYS A 255 5.23 -35.95 4.36
N THR A 256 6.19 -36.29 5.23
CA THR A 256 5.87 -36.93 6.52
C THR A 256 5.00 -36.04 7.39
N ALA A 257 5.30 -34.74 7.43
CA ALA A 257 4.54 -33.78 8.22
C ALA A 257 3.13 -33.49 7.65
N LEU A 258 2.93 -33.60 6.34
CA LEU A 258 1.66 -33.34 5.65
C LEU A 258 0.74 -34.57 5.55
N ARG A 259 1.29 -35.79 5.70
CA ARG A 259 0.54 -37.03 5.52
C ARG A 259 -0.70 -37.06 6.43
N GLY A 260 -1.87 -37.26 5.82
CA GLY A 260 -3.16 -37.32 6.52
C GLY A 260 -3.76 -35.96 6.92
N LYS A 261 -3.14 -34.83 6.58
CA LYS A 261 -3.62 -33.48 6.95
C LYS A 261 -4.35 -32.72 5.83
N THR A 262 -4.27 -33.21 4.60
CA THR A 262 -4.90 -32.58 3.43
C THR A 262 -5.39 -33.64 2.44
N LYS A 263 -6.40 -33.27 1.65
CA LYS A 263 -6.95 -34.10 0.56
C LYS A 263 -6.09 -34.04 -0.70
N VAL A 264 -5.29 -32.99 -0.88
CA VAL A 264 -4.42 -32.78 -2.06
C VAL A 264 -2.97 -33.22 -1.82
N PHE A 265 -2.78 -34.19 -0.91
CA PHE A 265 -1.44 -34.64 -0.50
C PHE A 265 -0.60 -35.17 -1.68
N ASN A 266 -1.22 -35.93 -2.58
CA ASN A 266 -0.51 -36.54 -3.71
C ASN A 266 -0.01 -35.46 -4.68
N GLU A 267 -0.82 -34.43 -4.92
CA GLU A 267 -0.49 -33.26 -5.72
C GLU A 267 0.62 -32.44 -5.06
N MET A 268 0.59 -32.25 -3.74
CA MET A 268 1.68 -31.62 -2.98
C MET A 268 2.99 -32.39 -3.14
N GLU A 269 2.97 -33.70 -2.99
CA GLU A 269 4.15 -34.56 -3.09
C GLU A 269 4.73 -34.55 -4.52
N ALA A 270 3.86 -34.59 -5.54
CA ALA A 270 4.26 -34.54 -6.94
C ALA A 270 4.91 -33.20 -7.29
N ASN A 271 4.34 -32.09 -6.81
CA ASN A 271 4.82 -30.74 -7.13
C ASN A 271 5.94 -30.22 -6.24
N PHE A 272 6.26 -30.90 -5.13
CA PHE A 272 7.22 -30.43 -4.13
C PHE A 272 8.52 -29.86 -4.74
N LYS A 273 9.17 -30.63 -5.63
CA LYS A 273 10.45 -30.21 -6.24
C LYS A 273 10.28 -29.02 -7.17
N ASN A 274 9.13 -28.90 -7.85
CA ASN A 274 8.85 -27.76 -8.72
C ASN A 274 8.63 -26.49 -7.89
N LEU A 275 7.77 -26.56 -6.87
CA LEU A 275 7.47 -25.44 -5.97
C LEU A 275 8.71 -25.00 -5.19
N SER A 276 9.50 -25.95 -4.67
CA SER A 276 10.75 -25.66 -3.96
C SER A 276 11.74 -24.91 -4.84
N ARG A 277 11.93 -25.37 -6.09
CA ARG A 277 12.74 -24.64 -7.08
C ARG A 277 12.15 -23.28 -7.41
N GLY A 278 10.82 -23.15 -7.50
CA GLY A 278 10.15 -21.87 -7.70
C GLY A 278 10.53 -20.85 -6.63
N LEU A 279 10.32 -21.19 -5.36
CA LEU A 279 10.62 -20.34 -4.22
C LEU A 279 12.11 -19.99 -4.14
N VAL A 280 13.00 -20.99 -4.17
CA VAL A 280 14.44 -20.75 -4.00
C VAL A 280 15.06 -20.00 -5.19
N ASN A 281 14.56 -20.22 -6.42
CA ASN A 281 15.05 -19.45 -7.57
C ASN A 281 14.58 -17.99 -7.57
N ILE A 282 13.43 -17.68 -6.95
CA ILE A 282 13.03 -16.28 -6.72
C ILE A 282 14.07 -15.63 -5.82
N ALA A 283 14.31 -16.18 -4.62
CA ALA A 283 15.32 -15.70 -3.67
C ALA A 283 16.66 -15.39 -4.35
N ALA A 284 17.20 -16.37 -5.07
CA ALA A 284 18.54 -16.28 -5.64
C ALA A 284 18.69 -15.27 -6.79
N LYS A 285 17.59 -14.74 -7.32
CA LYS A 285 17.59 -13.75 -8.39
C LYS A 285 17.35 -12.33 -7.89
N LEU A 286 16.92 -12.14 -6.64
CA LEU A 286 16.56 -10.83 -6.10
C LEU A 286 17.73 -9.83 -6.03
N THR A 287 18.98 -10.25 -6.23
CA THR A 287 20.09 -9.29 -6.42
C THR A 287 19.97 -8.48 -7.72
N ASN A 288 19.18 -8.95 -8.68
CA ASN A 288 18.98 -8.27 -9.96
C ASN A 288 17.77 -7.36 -9.87
N THR A 289 17.93 -6.10 -10.26
CA THR A 289 16.84 -5.11 -10.26
C THR A 289 15.63 -5.57 -11.10
N LYS A 290 15.85 -6.28 -12.21
CA LYS A 290 14.72 -6.79 -13.01
C LYS A 290 13.87 -7.78 -12.22
N ASP A 291 14.52 -8.75 -11.56
CA ASP A 291 13.83 -9.79 -10.80
C ASP A 291 13.17 -9.22 -9.53
N VAL A 292 13.73 -8.15 -8.93
CA VAL A 292 13.03 -7.37 -7.89
C VAL A 292 11.74 -6.78 -8.45
N ARG A 293 11.78 -6.12 -9.61
CA ARG A 293 10.56 -5.53 -10.20
C ARG A 293 9.50 -6.59 -10.51
N ASP A 294 9.93 -7.75 -10.99
CA ASP A 294 9.04 -8.85 -11.37
C ASP A 294 8.65 -9.76 -10.17
N PHE A 295 9.03 -9.41 -8.94
CA PHE A 295 8.82 -10.23 -7.74
C PHE A 295 7.40 -10.79 -7.59
N PHE A 296 6.38 -9.92 -7.65
CA PHE A 296 4.98 -10.36 -7.52
C PHE A 296 4.51 -11.23 -8.67
N ILE A 297 5.03 -11.00 -9.88
CA ILE A 297 4.78 -11.85 -11.05
C ILE A 297 5.37 -13.24 -10.80
N ASP A 298 6.60 -13.30 -10.31
CA ASP A 298 7.27 -14.57 -10.06
C ASP A 298 6.58 -15.36 -8.93
N LEU A 299 6.12 -14.72 -7.86
CA LEU A 299 5.29 -15.39 -6.85
C LEU A 299 4.04 -16.03 -7.47
N VAL A 300 3.39 -15.29 -8.38
CA VAL A 300 2.20 -15.80 -9.08
C VAL A 300 2.54 -16.96 -9.99
N GLU A 301 3.52 -16.80 -10.88
CA GLU A 301 3.87 -17.80 -11.89
C GLU A 301 4.50 -19.06 -11.32
N LYS A 302 5.41 -18.91 -10.36
CA LYS A 302 6.25 -20.02 -9.91
C LYS A 302 5.64 -20.78 -8.75
N PHE A 303 4.63 -20.22 -8.09
CA PHE A 303 4.01 -20.84 -6.92
C PHE A 303 2.48 -20.82 -6.94
N ILE A 304 1.84 -19.64 -7.04
CA ILE A 304 0.38 -19.53 -6.89
C ILE A 304 -0.37 -20.21 -8.05
N GLU A 305 0.00 -19.95 -9.31
CA GLU A 305 -0.62 -20.54 -10.50
C GLU A 305 -0.52 -22.09 -10.49
N PRO A 306 0.64 -22.72 -10.19
CA PRO A 306 0.72 -24.15 -9.97
C PRO A 306 -0.26 -24.68 -8.91
N CYS A 307 -0.31 -24.04 -7.73
CA CYS A 307 -1.21 -24.47 -6.65
C CYS A 307 -2.69 -24.34 -7.05
N ARG A 308 -3.05 -23.25 -7.74
CA ARG A 308 -4.43 -23.04 -8.26
C ARG A 308 -4.80 -24.06 -9.33
N SER A 309 -3.85 -24.44 -10.19
CA SER A 309 -4.07 -25.44 -11.24
C SER A 309 -4.46 -26.80 -10.64
N ASP A 310 -3.87 -27.14 -9.51
CA ASP A 310 -4.20 -28.34 -8.73
C ASP A 310 -5.30 -28.13 -7.68
N ARG A 311 -5.99 -26.97 -7.73
CA ARG A 311 -7.16 -26.62 -6.90
C ARG A 311 -6.88 -26.66 -5.40
N TRP A 312 -5.70 -26.23 -4.98
CA TRP A 312 -5.38 -26.09 -3.56
C TRP A 312 -6.24 -24.97 -2.96
N THR A 313 -6.72 -25.18 -1.74
CA THR A 313 -7.35 -24.08 -0.97
C THR A 313 -6.27 -23.20 -0.34
N VAL A 314 -6.65 -22.01 0.14
CA VAL A 314 -5.71 -21.17 0.92
C VAL A 314 -5.16 -21.92 2.16
N VAL A 315 -5.96 -22.81 2.75
CA VAL A 315 -5.55 -23.64 3.90
C VAL A 315 -4.48 -24.64 3.49
N ASP A 316 -4.63 -25.27 2.33
CA ASP A 316 -3.64 -26.21 1.79
C ASP A 316 -2.30 -25.51 1.52
N VAL A 317 -2.34 -24.31 0.91
CA VAL A 317 -1.15 -23.48 0.68
C VAL A 317 -0.48 -23.10 2.00
N ALA A 318 -1.25 -22.68 3.00
CA ALA A 318 -0.73 -22.33 4.33
C ALA A 318 -0.07 -23.52 5.02
N LEU A 319 -0.67 -24.70 4.94
CA LEU A 319 -0.12 -25.95 5.48
C LEU A 319 1.19 -26.31 4.79
N PHE A 320 1.22 -26.30 3.45
CA PHE A 320 2.43 -26.59 2.68
C PHE A 320 3.56 -25.63 3.04
N LEU A 321 3.33 -24.32 2.98
CA LEU A 321 4.35 -23.31 3.24
C LEU A 321 4.88 -23.38 4.68
N THR A 322 4.01 -23.67 5.65
CA THR A 322 4.41 -23.83 7.06
C THR A 322 5.33 -25.03 7.24
N HIS A 323 4.95 -26.20 6.72
CA HIS A 323 5.78 -27.39 6.84
C HIS A 323 7.05 -27.29 6.00
N TYR A 324 6.97 -26.68 4.81
CA TYR A 324 8.11 -26.39 3.94
C TYR A 324 9.15 -25.52 4.64
N ALA A 325 8.74 -24.38 5.22
CA ALA A 325 9.64 -23.49 5.95
C ALA A 325 10.26 -24.18 7.17
N ASN A 326 9.44 -24.82 8.01
CA ASN A 326 9.89 -25.39 9.28
C ASN A 326 10.83 -26.59 9.09
N SER A 327 10.60 -27.41 8.06
CA SER A 327 11.39 -28.63 7.84
C SER A 327 12.84 -28.33 7.44
N ALA A 328 13.14 -27.14 6.92
CA ALA A 328 14.50 -26.72 6.60
C ALA A 328 15.39 -26.58 7.85
N HIS A 329 14.81 -26.33 9.04
CA HIS A 329 15.53 -26.28 10.32
C HIS A 329 16.06 -27.63 10.78
N ILE A 330 15.49 -28.72 10.27
CA ILE A 330 15.83 -30.09 10.64
C ILE A 330 16.98 -30.62 9.77
N LEU A 331 17.32 -29.93 8.67
CA LEU A 331 18.38 -30.34 7.75
C LEU A 331 19.76 -29.96 8.33
N ASP A 332 20.50 -30.96 8.81
CA ASP A 332 21.80 -30.77 9.48
C ASP A 332 22.84 -29.97 8.66
N THR A 333 22.81 -30.11 7.33
CA THR A 333 23.74 -29.45 6.41
C THR A 333 23.26 -28.08 5.94
N PHE A 334 22.03 -27.67 6.25
CA PHE A 334 21.48 -26.38 5.87
C PHE A 334 21.82 -25.30 6.92
N LYS A 335 22.90 -24.55 6.67
CA LYS A 335 23.46 -23.57 7.62
C LYS A 335 22.91 -22.14 7.49
N HIS A 336 21.91 -21.92 6.64
CA HIS A 336 21.40 -20.58 6.30
C HIS A 336 20.07 -20.24 7.00
N GLN A 337 19.90 -20.70 8.25
CA GLN A 337 18.60 -20.66 8.95
C GLN A 337 18.07 -19.24 9.19
N THR A 338 18.93 -18.28 9.54
CA THR A 338 18.54 -16.88 9.76
C THR A 338 18.02 -16.24 8.47
N VAL A 339 18.78 -16.39 7.38
CA VAL A 339 18.41 -15.88 6.04
C VAL A 339 17.13 -16.54 5.55
N TRP A 340 17.01 -17.85 5.74
CA TRP A 340 15.82 -18.63 5.40
C TRP A 340 14.57 -18.14 6.12
N ASN A 341 14.67 -17.88 7.43
CA ASN A 341 13.54 -17.40 8.22
C ASN A 341 13.08 -16.02 7.77
N ARG A 342 14.03 -15.09 7.58
CA ARG A 342 13.76 -13.74 7.09
C ARG A 342 13.12 -13.75 5.69
N TYR A 343 13.56 -14.65 4.82
CA TYR A 343 12.98 -14.84 3.49
C TYR A 343 11.59 -15.47 3.53
N MET A 344 11.47 -16.65 4.14
CA MET A 344 10.23 -17.42 4.15
C MET A 344 9.12 -16.76 4.96
N GLY A 345 9.46 -15.97 5.98
CA GLY A 345 8.49 -15.16 6.72
C GLY A 345 7.69 -14.23 5.80
N VAL A 346 8.40 -13.44 4.99
CA VAL A 346 7.78 -12.54 4.01
C VAL A 346 7.08 -13.31 2.91
N ILE A 347 7.75 -14.30 2.31
CA ILE A 347 7.22 -15.06 1.18
C ILE A 347 5.91 -15.75 1.53
N LYS A 348 5.84 -16.39 2.70
CA LYS A 348 4.62 -17.05 3.17
C LYS A 348 3.49 -16.05 3.30
N ASN A 349 3.74 -14.91 3.95
CA ASN A 349 2.71 -13.90 4.17
C ASN A 349 2.24 -13.24 2.87
N CYS A 350 3.16 -12.94 1.95
CA CYS A 350 2.81 -12.39 0.62
C CYS A 350 2.02 -13.38 -0.23
N ILE A 351 2.45 -14.65 -0.30
CA ILE A 351 1.73 -15.67 -1.07
C ILE A 351 0.31 -15.86 -0.51
N LEU A 352 0.17 -16.00 0.81
CA LEU A 352 -1.15 -16.18 1.43
C LEU A 352 -2.06 -14.97 1.22
N ARG A 353 -1.51 -13.76 1.27
CA ARG A 353 -2.29 -12.56 0.98
C ARG A 353 -2.77 -12.51 -0.47
N MET A 354 -1.90 -12.90 -1.40
CA MET A 354 -2.20 -12.90 -2.83
C MET A 354 -3.02 -14.12 -3.28
N TYR A 355 -3.24 -15.12 -2.43
CA TYR A 355 -3.95 -16.33 -2.80
C TYR A 355 -5.47 -16.14 -2.70
N HIS A 356 -6.05 -15.53 -3.72
CA HIS A 356 -7.52 -15.45 -3.89
C HIS A 356 -8.01 -16.75 -4.55
N GLU A 357 -9.08 -17.34 -4.03
CA GLU A 357 -9.68 -18.57 -4.57
C GLU A 357 -10.45 -18.34 -5.88
#